data_AF-A0A952BFG0-F1
#
_entry.id   AF-A0A952BFG0-F1
#
_cell.length_a   1.000
_cell.length_b   1.000
_cell.length_c   1.000
_cell.angle_alpha   90.00
_cell.angle_beta   90.00
_cell.angle_gamma   90.00
#
_symmetry.space_group_name_H-M   'P 1'
#
loop_
_entity.id
_entity.type
_entity.pdbx_description
1 polymer ?
#
loop_
_entity_poly.entity_id
_entity_poly.type
_entity_poly.pdbx_seq_one_letter_code
_entity_poly.pdbx_strand_id
1 'polypeptide(L)'
;MLRLALLLLGVLTLIGLVWHIGPSRILDAATVLGPASLLVILLPSLLMYVLEALGWRITLGRHASSVTFWHLFAIRTAGEVVNMTTPTAYVG
;
A
#
# COMPACT_ATOMS: atom_id res chain seq x y z
N MET A 1 -19.93 -20.99 -0.21
CA MET A 1 -19.20 -21.93 0.67
C MET A 1 -17.70 -21.96 0.37
N LEU A 2 -17.25 -22.22 -0.87
CA LEU A 2 -15.82 -22.24 -1.22
C LEU A 2 -15.07 -20.94 -0.87
N ARG A 3 -15.62 -19.77 -1.20
CA ARG A 3 -14.99 -18.46 -0.86
C ARG A 3 -14.72 -18.31 0.64
N LEU A 4 -15.69 -18.72 1.47
CA LEU A 4 -15.56 -18.67 2.93
C LEU A 4 -14.54 -19.70 3.42
N ALA A 5 -14.52 -20.90 2.83
CA ALA A 5 -13.52 -21.92 3.16
C ALA A 5 -12.09 -21.47 2.83
N LEU A 6 -11.87 -20.84 1.67
CA LEU A 6 -10.58 -20.27 1.29
C LEU A 6 -10.18 -19.09 2.18
N LEU A 7 -11.14 -18.23 2.53
CA LEU A 7 -10.89 -17.14 3.49
C LEU A 7 -10.46 -17.68 4.86
N LEU A 8 -11.19 -18.67 5.39
CA LEU A 8 -10.86 -19.31 6.66
C LEU A 8 -9.50 -19.99 6.59
N LEU A 9 -9.19 -20.70 5.50
CA LEU A 9 -7.88 -21.31 5.29
C LEU A 9 -6.76 -20.26 5.33
N GLY A 10 -6.94 -19.12 4.64
CA GLY A 10 -5.97 -18.03 4.66
C GLY A 10 -5.79 -17.43 6.06
N VAL A 11 -6.89 -17.17 6.78
CA VAL A 11 -6.84 -16.65 8.16
C VAL A 11 -6.15 -17.64 9.10
N LEU A 12 -6.50 -18.92 9.04
CA LEU A 12 -5.87 -19.96 9.85
C LEU A 12 -4.38 -20.11 9.53
N THR A 13 -4.01 -19.97 8.26
CA THR A 13 -2.60 -19.99 7.84
C THR A 13 -1.84 -18.82 8.43
N LEU A 14 -2.41 -17.61 8.39
CA LEU A 14 -1.80 -16.42 8.99
C LEU A 14 -1.66 -16.56 10.52
N ILE A 15 -2.71 -17.03 11.20
CA ILE A 15 -2.67 -17.29 12.66
C ILE A 15 -1.59 -18.33 12.97
N GLY A 16 -1.55 -19.43 12.22
CA GLY A 16 -0.56 -20.49 12.37
C GLY A 16 0.86 -19.98 12.19
N LEU A 17 1.08 -19.10 11.20
CA LEU A 17 2.39 -18.48 10.96
C LEU A 17 2.80 -17.56 12.12
N VAL A 18 1.90 -16.69 12.58
CA VAL A 18 2.16 -15.79 13.72
C VAL A 18 2.46 -16.60 14.99
N TRP A 19 1.72 -17.67 15.24
CA TRP A 19 1.96 -18.57 16.38
C TRP A 19 3.30 -19.30 16.25
N HIS A 20 3.62 -19.80 15.06
CA HIS A 20 4.87 -20.53 14.81
C HIS A 20 6.11 -19.64 14.94
N ILE A 21 6.05 -18.41 14.43
CA ILE A 21 7.13 -17.42 14.58
C ILE A 21 7.22 -16.95 16.04
N GLY A 22 6.08 -16.76 16.70
CA GLY A 22 5.98 -16.22 18.04
C GLY A 22 5.69 -14.70 18.01
N PRO A 23 4.56 -14.24 18.58
CA PRO A 23 4.18 -12.82 18.55
C PRO A 23 5.25 -11.88 19.13
N SER A 24 5.92 -12.29 20.21
CA SER A 24 7.00 -11.51 20.82
C SER A 24 8.13 -11.23 19.85
N ARG A 25 8.58 -12.25 19.09
CA ARG A 25 9.65 -12.09 18.11
C ARG A 25 9.29 -11.14 16.97
N ILE A 26 8.01 -11.12 16.58
CA ILE A 26 7.49 -10.18 15.58
C ILE A 26 7.54 -8.75 16.12
N LEU A 27 7.10 -8.54 17.36
CA LEU A 27 7.20 -7.23 18.01
C LEU A 27 8.65 -6.79 18.20
N ASP A 28 9.53 -7.70 18.64
CA ASP A 28 10.95 -7.40 18.83
C ASP A 28 11.57 -6.97 17.49
N ALA A 29 11.27 -7.68 16.40
CA ALA A 29 11.72 -7.28 15.06
C ALA A 29 11.15 -5.94 14.61
N ALA A 30 9.88 -5.64 14.92
CA ALA A 30 9.24 -4.37 14.58
C ALA A 30 9.82 -3.19 15.37
N THR A 31 10.19 -3.40 16.65
CA THR A 31 10.76 -2.35 17.50
C THR A 31 12.22 -2.01 17.18
N VAL A 32 12.94 -2.90 16.50
CA VAL A 32 14.28 -2.61 15.93
C VAL A 32 14.20 -1.49 14.87
N LEU A 33 13.07 -1.36 14.18
CA LEU A 33 12.84 -0.27 13.23
C LEU A 33 12.53 1.02 13.97
N GLY A 34 13.56 1.85 14.17
CA GLY A 34 13.38 3.20 14.69
C GLY A 34 12.59 4.10 13.72
N PRO A 35 11.99 5.21 14.19
CA PRO A 35 11.23 6.13 13.35
C PRO A 35 12.01 6.64 12.13
N ALA A 36 13.31 6.89 12.30
CA ALA A 36 14.19 7.32 11.20
C ALA A 36 14.34 6.24 10.12
N SER A 37 14.56 4.98 10.51
CA SER A 37 14.65 3.85 9.57
C SER A 37 13.34 3.64 8.83
N LEU A 38 12.20 3.76 9.53
CA LEU A 38 10.89 3.68 8.91
C LEU A 38 10.69 4.80 7.85
N LEU A 39 11.06 6.04 8.17
CA LEU A 39 11.00 7.14 7.21
C LEU A 39 11.86 6.89 5.97
N VAL A 40 13.08 6.38 6.15
CA VAL A 40 13.98 6.04 5.04
C VAL A 40 13.39 4.94 4.15
N ILE A 41 12.79 3.91 4.75
CA ILE A 41 12.13 2.81 4.01
C ILE A 41 10.90 3.31 3.24
N LEU A 42 10.15 4.25 3.82
CA LEU A 42 8.95 4.81 3.18
C LEU A 42 9.26 5.85 2.10
N LEU A 43 10.43 6.49 2.14
CA LEU A 43 10.80 7.57 1.23
C LEU A 43 10.78 7.14 -0.26
N PRO A 44 11.31 5.97 -0.66
CA PRO A 44 11.16 5.47 -2.03
C PRO A 44 9.69 5.31 -2.46
N SER A 45 8.84 4.82 -1.56
CA SER A 45 7.41 4.63 -1.85
C SER A 45 6.68 5.97 -1.99
N LEU A 46 6.98 6.94 -1.12
CA LEU A 46 6.46 8.30 -1.23
C LEU A 46 6.91 8.96 -2.54
N LEU A 47 8.19 8.82 -2.89
CA LEU A 47 8.73 9.34 -4.13
C LEU A 47 8.04 8.73 -5.35
N MET A 48 7.80 7.42 -5.35
CA MET A 48 7.04 6.74 -6.40
C MET A 48 5.67 7.40 -6.60
N TYR A 49 4.86 7.58 -5.54
CA TYR A 49 3.54 8.22 -5.66
C TYR A 49 3.61 9.67 -6.15
N VAL A 50 4.64 10.43 -5.72
CA VAL A 50 4.86 11.79 -6.20
C VAL A 50 5.17 11.80 -7.70
N LEU A 51 6.06 10.91 -8.15
CA LEU A 51 6.44 10.77 -9.55
C LEU A 51 5.24 10.34 -10.42
N GLU A 52 4.41 9.42 -9.94
CA GLU A 52 3.19 9.02 -10.63
C GLU A 52 2.21 10.19 -10.77
N ALA A 53 1.98 10.96 -9.70
CA ALA A 53 1.12 12.13 -9.76
C ALA A 53 1.68 13.20 -10.73
N LEU A 54 3.01 13.36 -10.79
CA LEU A 54 3.66 14.22 -11.79
C LEU A 54 3.46 13.68 -13.22
N GLY A 55 3.59 12.37 -13.42
CA GLY A 55 3.31 11.70 -14.69
C GLY A 55 1.88 12.00 -15.16
N TRP A 56 0.89 11.83 -14.29
CA TRP A 56 -0.50 12.18 -14.59
C TRP A 56 -0.70 13.66 -14.92
N ARG A 57 0.02 14.55 -14.22
CA ARG A 57 -0.04 16.00 -14.49
C ARG A 57 0.46 16.32 -15.90
N ILE A 58 1.51 15.63 -16.34
CA ILE A 58 2.06 15.74 -17.70
C ILE A 58 1.03 15.18 -18.71
N THR A 59 0.46 14.02 -18.45
CA THR A 59 -0.54 13.38 -19.33
C THR A 59 -1.80 14.23 -19.53
N LEU A 60 -2.27 14.91 -18.48
CA LEU A 60 -3.45 15.80 -18.57
C LEU A 60 -3.19 17.06 -19.41
N GLY A 61 -1.93 17.43 -19.62
CA GLY A 61 -1.52 18.58 -20.44
C GLY A 61 -2.22 19.87 -20.02
N ARG A 62 -2.89 20.53 -20.98
CA ARG A 62 -3.62 21.80 -20.73
C ARG A 62 -4.72 21.70 -19.67
N HIS A 63 -5.26 20.51 -19.43
CA HIS A 63 -6.33 20.31 -18.43
C HIS A 63 -5.76 20.22 -17.01
N ALA A 64 -4.46 20.00 -16.85
CA ALA A 64 -3.81 19.93 -15.54
C ALA A 64 -3.87 21.25 -14.77
N SER A 65 -4.10 22.39 -15.43
CA SER A 65 -4.28 23.68 -14.78
C SER A 65 -5.57 23.77 -13.95
N SER A 66 -6.56 22.91 -14.23
CA SER A 66 -7.83 22.87 -13.51
C SER A 66 -7.75 22.16 -12.15
N VAL A 67 -6.65 21.46 -11.86
CA VAL A 67 -6.48 20.66 -10.64
C VAL A 67 -5.11 20.94 -10.02
N THR A 68 -5.06 21.24 -8.72
CA THR A 68 -3.76 21.42 -8.06
C THR A 68 -3.01 20.09 -7.96
N PHE A 69 -1.68 20.15 -7.87
CA PHE A 69 -0.87 18.94 -7.70
C PHE A 69 -1.33 18.09 -6.50
N TRP A 70 -1.69 18.73 -5.39
CA TRP A 70 -2.16 18.02 -4.19
C TRP A 70 -3.49 17.30 -4.38
N HIS A 71 -4.42 17.86 -5.15
CA HIS A 71 -5.66 17.16 -5.50
C HIS A 71 -5.36 15.96 -6.41
N LEU A 72 -4.49 16.13 -7.40
CA LEU A 72 -4.10 15.05 -8.30
C LEU A 72 -3.38 13.91 -7.54
N PHE A 73 -2.47 14.27 -6.64
CA PHE A 73 -1.78 13.33 -5.76
C PHE A 73 -2.80 12.58 -4.88
N ALA A 74 -3.71 13.28 -4.21
CA ALA A 74 -4.75 12.67 -3.39
C ALA A 74 -5.66 11.72 -4.19
N ILE A 75 -6.10 12.12 -5.38
CA ILE A 75 -6.93 11.29 -6.28
C ILE A 75 -6.16 10.03 -6.67
N ARG A 76 -4.89 10.15 -7.08
CA ARG A 76 -4.04 9.01 -7.46
C ARG A 76 -3.84 8.05 -6.29
N THR A 77 -3.54 8.56 -5.11
CA THR A 77 -3.34 7.76 -3.90
C THR A 77 -4.64 7.07 -3.46
N ALA A 78 -5.79 7.75 -3.57
CA ALA A 78 -7.08 7.14 -3.28
C ALA A 78 -7.37 5.95 -4.22
N GLY A 79 -7.10 6.12 -5.52
CA GLY A 79 -7.20 5.03 -6.50
C GLY A 79 -6.27 3.87 -6.17
N GLU A 80 -5.05 4.15 -5.70
CA GLU A 80 -4.13 3.11 -5.26
C GLU A 80 -4.66 2.31 -4.06
N VAL A 81 -5.22 2.99 -3.06
CA VAL A 81 -5.79 2.30 -1.90
C VAL A 81 -6.91 1.37 -2.33
N VAL A 82 -7.75 1.79 -3.29
CA VAL A 82 -8.79 0.92 -3.86
C VAL A 82 -8.15 -0.29 -4.56
N ASN A 83 -7.09 -0.09 -5.34
CA ASN A 83 -6.42 -1.20 -6.04
C ASN A 83 -5.77 -2.19 -5.06
N MET A 84 -5.13 -1.70 -3.99
CA MET A 84 -4.49 -2.55 -2.98
C MET A 84 -5.49 -3.33 -2.12
N THR A 85 -6.69 -2.79 -1.92
CA THR A 85 -7.73 -3.41 -1.09
C THR A 85 -8.70 -4.26 -1.89
N THR A 86 -8.76 -4.10 -3.21
CA THR A 86 -9.63 -4.87 -4.09
C THR A 86 -8.86 -6.07 -4.65
N PRO A 87 -9.28 -7.31 -4.33
CA PRO A 87 -8.68 -8.51 -4.93
C PRO A 87 -8.71 -8.39 -6.46
N THR A 88 -7.59 -8.72 -7.11
CA THR A 88 -7.38 -8.70 -8.57
C THR A 88 -7.36 -7.33 -9.27
N ALA A 89 -7.42 -6.20 -8.58
CA ALA A 89 -7.38 -4.89 -9.25
C ALA A 89 -6.04 -4.59 -9.96
N TYR A 90 -4.94 -5.23 -9.55
CA TYR A 90 -3.66 -5.21 -10.27
C TYR A 90 -3.49 -6.30 -11.33
N VAL A 91 -4.47 -7.18 -11.52
CA VAL A 91 -4.40 -8.32 -12.47
C VAL A 91 -5.07 -7.95 -13.81
N GLY A 92 -5.28 -6.66 -14.06
CA GLY A 92 -5.82 -6.12 -15.32
C GLY A 92 -4.79 -6.05 -16.44
#